data_AF-A0A7C4T0H7-F1
#
_entry.id   AF-A0A7C4T0H7-F1
#
_cell.length_a   1.000
_cell.length_b   1.000
_cell.length_c   1.000
_cell.angle_alpha   90.00
_cell.angle_beta   90.00
_cell.angle_gamma   90.00
#
_symmetry.space_group_name_H-M   'P 1'
#
loop_
_entity.id
_entity.type
_entity.pdbx_description
1 polymer ?
#
loop_
_entity_poly.entity_id
_entity_poly.type
_entity_poly.pdbx_seq_one_letter_code
_entity_poly.pdbx_strand_id
1 'polypeptide(L)'
;MRGRRIPGRWRISKPVIDKVIVCIGDGMGFNEVSLARQSGVGLKKKLWMERLPVTGIVRTFSGNNAVTDSAAAGTALACGIKTSNGTIGMNKDGVAYHSILEALALK
;
A
#
# COMPACT_ATOMS: atom_id res chain seq x y z
N MET A 1 27.42 -20.03 -35.07
CA MET A 1 27.86 -20.63 -33.79
C MET A 1 26.68 -20.56 -32.81
N ARG A 2 26.04 -21.70 -32.49
CA ARG A 2 24.89 -21.73 -31.56
C ARG A 2 25.41 -21.85 -30.13
N GLY A 3 25.13 -20.87 -29.29
CA GLY A 3 25.55 -20.85 -27.88
C GLY A 3 24.94 -22.00 -27.07
N ARG A 4 25.79 -22.72 -26.31
CA ARG A 4 25.39 -23.81 -25.42
C ARG A 4 24.53 -23.30 -24.26
N ARG A 5 23.39 -23.95 -24.04
CA ARG A 5 22.53 -23.78 -22.86
C ARG A 5 23.19 -24.47 -21.66
N ILE A 6 23.53 -23.71 -20.62
CA ILE A 6 23.99 -24.25 -19.33
C ILE A 6 22.81 -24.85 -18.54
N PRO A 7 22.84 -26.14 -18.17
CA PRO A 7 21.78 -26.76 -17.36
C PRO A 7 21.85 -26.25 -15.91
N GLY A 8 20.73 -25.82 -15.33
CA GLY A 8 20.62 -25.53 -13.89
C GLY A 8 20.10 -24.15 -13.48
N ARG A 9 19.88 -23.22 -14.41
CA ARG A 9 19.31 -21.90 -14.09
C ARG A 9 17.78 -21.93 -14.18
N TRP A 10 17.11 -22.18 -13.06
CA TRP A 10 15.66 -21.98 -12.95
C TRP A 10 15.32 -20.52 -13.22
N ARG A 11 14.64 -20.27 -14.34
CA ARG A 11 14.15 -18.95 -14.69
C ARG A 11 12.84 -18.76 -13.93
N ILE A 12 12.92 -18.18 -12.72
CA ILE A 12 11.73 -17.68 -12.03
C ILE A 12 11.22 -16.52 -12.87
N SER A 13 10.26 -16.79 -13.75
CA SER A 13 9.53 -15.71 -14.43
C SER A 13 8.72 -15.00 -13.36
N LYS A 14 9.10 -13.76 -13.03
CA LYS A 14 8.25 -12.90 -12.20
C LYS A 14 6.87 -12.85 -12.86
N PRO A 15 5.78 -13.14 -12.14
CA PRO A 15 4.46 -13.02 -12.72
C PRO A 15 4.28 -11.58 -13.21
N VAL A 16 3.71 -11.45 -14.41
CA VAL A 16 3.33 -10.14 -14.94
C VAL A 16 2.08 -9.70 -14.16
N ILE A 17 2.15 -8.55 -13.50
CA ILE A 17 1.03 -7.97 -12.78
C ILE A 17 0.40 -6.91 -13.67
N ASP A 18 -0.81 -7.19 -14.15
CA ASP A 18 -1.52 -6.29 -15.07
C ASP A 18 -2.42 -5.29 -14.35
N LYS A 19 -2.89 -5.64 -13.14
CA LYS A 19 -3.89 -4.87 -12.39
C LYS A 19 -3.54 -4.84 -10.92
N VAL A 20 -3.76 -3.68 -10.30
CA VAL A 20 -3.56 -3.46 -8.87
C VAL A 20 -4.84 -2.82 -8.31
N ILE A 21 -5.40 -3.40 -7.26
CA ILE A 21 -6.54 -2.85 -6.53
C ILE A 21 -6.05 -2.55 -5.12
N VAL A 22 -6.20 -1.29 -4.70
CA VAL A 22 -5.84 -0.82 -3.36
C VAL A 22 -7.12 -0.39 -2.65
N CYS A 23 -7.46 -1.08 -1.55
CA CYS A 23 -8.60 -0.75 -0.71
C CYS A 23 -8.11 -0.06 0.57
N ILE A 24 -8.53 1.18 0.80
CA ILE A 24 -8.12 1.98 1.95
C ILE A 24 -9.31 2.10 2.90
N GLY A 25 -9.21 1.54 4.11
CA GLY A 25 -10.12 1.87 5.20
C GLY A 25 -9.55 3.06 5.98
N ASP A 26 -10.08 4.26 5.74
CA ASP A 26 -9.66 5.44 6.49
C ASP A 26 -10.03 5.28 7.98
N GLY A 27 -9.08 5.57 8.87
CA GLY A 27 -9.23 5.34 10.32
C GLY A 27 -9.33 3.87 10.74
N MET A 28 -9.06 2.90 9.86
CA MET A 28 -9.23 1.47 10.17
C MET A 28 -7.99 0.87 10.85
N GLY A 29 -7.91 0.97 12.17
CA GLY A 29 -6.91 0.30 13.00
C GLY A 29 -7.28 -1.14 13.38
N PHE A 30 -6.44 -1.77 14.20
CA PHE A 30 -6.67 -3.15 14.67
C PHE A 30 -7.96 -3.31 15.49
N ASN A 31 -8.33 -2.28 16.25
CA ASN A 31 -9.52 -2.28 17.08
C ASN A 31 -10.79 -2.20 16.21
N GLU A 32 -10.78 -1.35 15.20
CA GLU A 32 -11.88 -1.18 14.24
C GLU A 32 -12.11 -2.47 13.45
N VAL A 33 -11.03 -3.10 12.96
CA VAL A 33 -11.10 -4.42 12.29
C VAL A 33 -11.67 -5.49 13.22
N SER A 34 -11.22 -5.52 14.48
CA SER A 34 -11.71 -6.50 15.46
C SER A 34 -13.20 -6.32 15.76
N LEU A 35 -13.65 -5.06 15.93
CA LEU A 35 -15.04 -4.73 16.17
C LEU A 35 -15.91 -5.07 14.96
N ALA A 36 -15.48 -4.72 13.74
CA ALA A 36 -16.19 -5.03 12.51
C ALA A 36 -16.34 -6.55 12.30
N ARG A 37 -15.31 -7.34 12.65
CA ARG A 37 -15.39 -8.80 12.62
C ARG A 37 -16.42 -9.31 13.62
N GLN A 38 -16.36 -8.83 14.86
CA GLN A 38 -17.27 -9.26 15.92
C GLN A 38 -18.73 -8.93 15.60
N SER A 39 -19.01 -7.72 15.10
CA SER A 39 -20.37 -7.30 14.77
C SER A 39 -20.89 -7.89 13.45
N GLY A 40 -20.03 -8.01 12.44
CA GLY A 40 -20.44 -8.39 11.09
C GLY A 40 -20.48 -9.90 10.82
N VAL A 41 -19.52 -10.65 11.35
CA VAL A 41 -19.38 -12.10 11.04
C VAL A 41 -19.24 -13.00 12.28
N GLY A 42 -19.10 -12.40 13.47
CA GLY A 42 -18.94 -13.08 14.74
C GLY A 42 -17.50 -13.50 15.05
N LEU A 43 -17.25 -13.89 16.31
CA LEU A 43 -15.90 -14.09 16.87
C LEU A 43 -15.07 -15.22 16.21
N LYS A 44 -15.72 -16.23 15.62
CA LYS A 44 -15.06 -17.40 15.05
C LYS A 44 -14.76 -17.27 13.56
N LYS A 45 -15.30 -16.25 12.88
CA LYS A 45 -15.14 -16.05 11.44
C LYS A 45 -14.15 -14.92 11.17
N LYS A 46 -13.61 -14.92 9.95
CA LYS A 46 -12.72 -13.87 9.44
C LYS A 46 -13.42 -13.02 8.39
N LEU A 47 -13.18 -11.71 8.44
CA LEU A 47 -13.49 -10.77 7.35
C LEU A 47 -12.74 -11.16 6.08
N TRP A 48 -13.20 -10.71 4.91
CA TRP A 48 -12.54 -11.04 3.63
C TRP A 48 -11.09 -10.55 3.58
N MET A 49 -10.82 -9.34 4.09
CA MET A 49 -9.47 -8.79 4.18
C MET A 49 -8.53 -9.61 5.08
N GLU A 50 -9.04 -10.23 6.15
CA GLU A 50 -8.25 -11.09 7.05
C GLU A 50 -7.90 -12.45 6.42
N ARG A 51 -8.47 -12.77 5.25
CA ARG A 51 -8.19 -14.00 4.49
C ARG A 51 -7.10 -13.80 3.44
N LEU A 52 -6.61 -12.59 3.25
CA LEU A 52 -5.48 -12.34 2.35
C LEU A 52 -4.25 -13.14 2.81
N PRO A 53 -3.46 -13.68 1.88
CA PRO A 53 -2.37 -14.63 2.22
C PRO A 53 -1.18 -13.98 2.93
N VAL A 54 -1.07 -12.65 2.87
CA VAL A 54 0.05 -11.89 3.44
C VAL A 54 -0.50 -10.74 4.28
N THR A 55 0.04 -10.59 5.48
CA THR A 55 -0.28 -9.53 6.42
C THR A 55 1.01 -8.85 6.87
N GLY A 56 0.97 -7.53 7.05
CA GLY A 56 2.08 -6.73 7.56
C GLY A 56 1.60 -5.56 8.40
N ILE A 57 2.52 -4.94 9.13
CA ILE A 57 2.28 -3.74 9.94
C ILE A 57 3.08 -2.59 9.35
N VAL A 58 2.46 -1.43 9.20
CA VAL A 58 3.08 -0.23 8.61
C VAL A 58 3.12 0.90 9.63
N ARG A 59 4.22 1.65 9.65
CA ARG A 59 4.40 2.85 10.48
C ARG A 59 3.80 4.07 9.79
N THR A 60 2.75 4.64 10.37
CA THR A 60 1.92 5.70 9.76
C THR A 60 2.28 7.12 10.15
N PHE A 61 3.33 7.36 10.94
CA PHE A 61 3.75 8.73 11.31
C PHE A 61 3.94 9.64 10.07
N SER A 62 3.68 10.94 10.22
CA SER A 62 3.91 11.94 9.17
C SER A 62 5.26 12.63 9.33
N GLY A 63 5.62 13.49 8.38
CA GLY A 63 6.89 14.20 8.38
C GLY A 63 7.11 15.13 9.58
N ASN A 64 6.04 15.54 10.27
CA ASN A 64 6.07 16.49 11.39
C ASN A 64 5.28 16.03 12.62
N ASN A 65 4.59 14.89 12.59
CA ASN A 65 3.78 14.42 13.71
C ASN A 65 3.80 12.88 13.86
N ALA A 66 3.71 12.40 15.09
CA ALA A 66 3.54 10.98 15.39
C ALA A 66 2.17 10.47 14.89
N VAL A 67 1.16 11.34 14.91
CA VAL A 67 -0.19 11.08 14.38
C VAL A 67 -0.34 11.77 13.02
N THR A 68 -0.46 10.98 11.96
CA THR A 68 -0.73 11.47 10.60
C THR A 68 -2.19 11.84 10.43
N ASP A 69 -2.47 12.77 9.53
CA ASP A 69 -3.81 12.98 8.98
C ASP A 69 -3.99 12.19 7.66
N SER A 70 -5.21 12.23 7.10
CA SER A 70 -5.54 11.54 5.84
C SER A 70 -4.81 12.13 4.63
N ALA A 71 -4.46 13.43 4.63
CA ALA A 71 -3.73 14.10 3.55
C ALA A 71 -2.29 13.58 3.43
N ALA A 72 -1.55 13.59 4.54
CA ALA A 72 -0.17 13.10 4.55
C ALA A 72 -0.11 11.58 4.35
N ALA A 73 -1.07 10.82 4.90
CA ALA A 73 -1.16 9.38 4.70
C ALA A 73 -1.49 9.04 3.23
N GLY A 74 -2.45 9.74 2.62
CA GLY A 74 -2.80 9.59 1.20
C GLY A 74 -1.62 9.87 0.29
N THR A 75 -0.85 10.94 0.58
CA THR A 75 0.38 11.25 -0.15
C THR A 75 1.43 10.14 -0.02
N ALA A 76 1.62 9.59 1.18
CA ALA A 76 2.54 8.48 1.39
C ALA A 76 2.13 7.21 0.63
N LEU A 77 0.83 6.90 0.59
CA LEU A 77 0.30 5.75 -0.16
C LEU A 77 0.38 5.94 -1.67
N ALA A 78 0.04 7.14 -2.16
CA ALA A 78 -0.08 7.41 -3.59
C ALA A 78 1.26 7.77 -4.25
N CYS A 79 2.10 8.55 -3.57
CA CYS A 79 3.35 9.10 -4.11
C CYS A 79 4.61 8.41 -3.56
N GLY A 80 4.47 7.53 -2.56
CA GLY A 80 5.60 6.81 -1.97
C GLY A 80 6.52 7.65 -1.08
N ILE A 81 6.12 8.88 -0.74
CA ILE A 81 6.89 9.80 0.09
C ILE A 81 6.09 10.28 1.30
N LYS A 82 6.73 10.38 2.46
CA LYS A 82 6.11 10.99 3.65
C LYS A 82 6.17 12.51 3.55
N THR A 83 5.07 13.16 3.93
CA THR A 83 4.96 14.62 3.97
C THR A 83 4.37 15.09 5.31
N SER A 84 4.29 16.40 5.51
CA SER A 84 3.72 17.00 6.72
C SER A 84 2.19 16.93 6.72
N ASN A 85 1.55 16.86 7.89
CA ASN A 85 0.08 16.93 7.98
C ASN A 85 -0.46 18.17 7.25
N GLY A 86 -1.62 18.04 6.62
CA GLY A 86 -2.26 19.07 5.81
C GLY A 86 -1.70 19.21 4.38
N THR A 87 -0.66 18.43 4.02
CA THR A 87 -0.04 18.49 2.70
C THR A 87 -0.48 17.32 1.83
N ILE A 88 -0.86 17.61 0.58
CA ILE A 88 -1.30 16.61 -0.41
C ILE A 88 -0.36 16.65 -1.62
N GLY A 89 0.20 15.50 -2.02
CA GLY A 89 0.92 15.35 -3.29
C GLY A 89 2.22 16.15 -3.39
N MET A 90 2.75 16.64 -2.28
CA MET A 90 3.97 17.44 -2.24
C MET A 90 4.90 16.97 -1.12
N ASN A 91 6.21 17.18 -1.29
CA ASN A 91 7.17 17.01 -0.21
C ASN A 91 7.15 18.20 0.77
N LYS A 92 8.03 18.17 1.78
CA LYS A 92 8.14 19.23 2.80
C LYS A 92 8.55 20.60 2.23
N ASP A 93 9.20 20.61 1.07
CA ASP A 93 9.69 21.82 0.40
C ASP A 93 8.64 22.39 -0.58
N GLY A 94 7.45 21.79 -0.66
CA GLY A 94 6.38 22.20 -1.58
C GLY A 94 6.56 21.73 -3.03
N VAL A 95 7.52 20.82 -3.28
CA VAL A 95 7.71 20.22 -4.59
C VAL A 95 6.64 19.14 -4.81
N ALA A 96 5.92 19.23 -5.92
CA ALA A 96 4.90 18.25 -6.30
C ALA A 96 5.52 16.90 -6.69
N TYR A 97 4.85 15.82 -6.30
CA TYR A 97 5.21 14.45 -6.63
C TYR A 97 4.08 13.77 -7.39
N HIS A 98 4.46 12.95 -8.37
CA HIS A 98 3.50 12.17 -9.11
C HIS A 98 2.96 11.01 -8.28
N SER A 99 1.65 10.83 -8.36
CA SER A 99 1.01 9.64 -7.81
C SER A 99 1.23 8.43 -8.71
N ILE A 100 1.08 7.23 -8.15
CA ILE A 100 1.11 5.99 -8.92
C ILE A 100 0.05 5.97 -10.03
N LEU A 101 -1.11 6.61 -9.82
CA LEU A 101 -2.16 6.71 -10.85
C LEU A 101 -1.71 7.54 -12.04
N GLU A 102 -1.05 8.68 -11.78
CA GLU A 102 -0.46 9.52 -12.84
C GLU A 102 0.65 8.78 -13.57
N ALA A 103 1.53 8.09 -12.84
CA ALA A 103 2.58 7.27 -13.43
C ALA A 103 2.04 6.15 -14.34
N LEU A 104 0.86 5.59 -14.02
CA LEU A 104 0.17 4.60 -14.85
C LEU A 104 -0.51 5.21 -16.06
N ALA A 105 -0.99 6.45 -15.98
CA ALA A 105 -1.64 7.15 -17.10
C ALA A 105 -0.64 7.63 -18.17
N LEU A 106 0.63 7.81 -17.81
CA LEU A 106 1.72 8.19 -18.72
C LEU A 106 2.29 7.01 -19.53
N LYS A 107 1.70 5.83 -19.40
CA LYS A 107 2.17 4.58 -19.99
C LYS A 107 1.28 4.14 -21.14
#